data_AF-A0A8B8HU56-F1
#
_entry.id   AF-A0A8B8HU56-F1
#
_cell.length_a   1.000
_cell.length_b   1.000
_cell.length_c   1.000
_cell.angle_alpha   90.00
_cell.angle_beta   90.00
_cell.angle_gamma   90.00
#
_symmetry.space_group_name_H-M   'P 1'
#
loop_
_entity.id
_entity.type
_entity.pdbx_description
1 polymer ?
#
loop_
_entity_poly.entity_id
_entity_poly.type
_entity_poly.pdbx_seq_one_letter_code
_entity_poly.pdbx_strand_id
1 'polypeptide(L)'
;MLTKLFLLVFICALGKSVESLRCYACGFSSVDTNRACLTISNSTIRVECSMTYCTIMRQELRDPAGEIVSFLRGCEGSPDFLNHEVTDSNFRTYYRACTTDLCNIGDGIQPVGDGNLSPYPMYNGTNLLVPGT
;
A
#
# COMPACT_ATOMS: atom_id res chain seq x y z
N MET A 1 -36.66 -25.18 45.71
CA MET A 1 -36.10 -23.82 45.64
C MET A 1 -34.84 -23.92 44.80
N LEU A 2 -34.98 -23.52 43.53
CA LEU A 2 -34.03 -23.77 42.46
C LEU A 2 -32.81 -22.85 42.65
N THR A 3 -31.65 -23.47 42.78
CA THR A 3 -30.32 -22.89 42.81
C THR A 3 -30.14 -21.92 41.64
N LYS A 4 -30.35 -20.62 41.89
CA LYS A 4 -29.91 -19.54 41.01
C LYS A 4 -28.39 -19.39 41.19
N LEU A 5 -27.64 -20.36 40.68
CA LEU A 5 -26.20 -20.24 40.55
C LEU A 5 -25.95 -19.18 39.47
N PHE A 6 -25.56 -18.00 39.93
CA PHE A 6 -25.07 -16.90 39.11
C PHE A 6 -24.00 -17.43 38.15
N LEU A 7 -24.39 -17.71 36.91
CA LEU A 7 -23.46 -17.82 35.81
C LEU A 7 -23.04 -16.39 35.44
N LEU A 8 -22.20 -15.79 36.27
CA LEU A 8 -21.42 -14.62 35.90
C LEU A 8 -20.44 -15.09 34.83
N VAL A 9 -20.92 -15.01 33.59
CA VAL A 9 -20.18 -15.25 32.37
C VAL A 9 -18.99 -14.28 32.37
N PHE A 10 -17.86 -14.77 32.87
CA PHE A 10 -16.56 -14.13 32.80
C PHE A 10 -16.07 -14.23 31.34
N ILE A 11 -16.71 -13.48 30.43
CA ILE A 11 -16.13 -13.16 29.12
C ILE A 11 -15.02 -12.16 29.41
N CYS A 12 -13.90 -12.66 29.93
CA CYS A 12 -12.63 -11.97 29.84
C CYS A 12 -12.35 -11.82 28.35
N ALA A 13 -12.44 -10.57 27.91
CA ALA A 13 -11.76 -9.99 26.77
C ALA A 13 -10.64 -10.88 26.23
N LEU A 14 -10.98 -11.76 25.29
CA LEU A 14 -10.05 -12.20 24.26
C LEU A 14 -9.89 -10.98 23.34
N GLY A 15 -9.17 -9.97 23.84
CA GLY A 15 -8.69 -8.86 23.04
C GLY A 15 -7.76 -9.47 22.01
N LYS A 16 -8.30 -9.82 20.84
CA LYS A 16 -7.45 -10.04 19.68
C LYS A 16 -6.71 -8.73 19.49
N SER A 17 -5.39 -8.75 19.69
CA SER A 17 -4.52 -7.69 19.20
C SER A 17 -4.80 -7.62 17.70
N VAL A 18 -5.56 -6.61 17.28
CA VAL A 18 -5.66 -6.28 15.87
C VAL A 18 -4.25 -5.80 15.54
N GLU A 19 -3.48 -6.62 14.82
CA GLU A 19 -2.22 -6.16 14.27
C GLU A 19 -2.56 -4.95 13.40
N SER A 20 -2.01 -3.80 13.76
CA SER A 20 -2.16 -2.55 13.02
C SER A 20 -1.41 -2.70 11.71
N LEU A 21 -2.04 -2.29 10.59
CA LEU A 21 -1.42 -2.38 9.27
C LEU A 21 -0.13 -1.56 9.27
N ARG A 22 1.00 -2.15 8.90
CA ARG A 22 2.25 -1.40 8.73
C ARG A 22 2.56 -1.16 7.27
N CYS A 23 3.06 0.02 6.94
CA CYS A 23 3.44 0.36 5.56
C CYS A 23 4.84 0.96 5.51
N TYR A 24 5.54 0.80 4.39
CA TYR A 24 6.73 1.60 4.13
C TYR A 24 6.31 3.04 3.85
N ALA A 25 7.02 4.00 4.45
CA ALA A 25 6.79 5.42 4.26
C ALA A 25 8.08 6.13 3.89
N CYS A 26 8.14 6.67 2.69
CA CYS A 26 9.26 7.48 2.22
C CYS A 26 8.83 8.20 0.96
N GLY A 27 9.57 9.24 0.56
CA GLY A 27 9.39 9.81 -0.75
C GLY A 27 10.52 10.72 -1.15
N PHE A 28 10.51 11.10 -2.41
CA PHE A 28 11.37 12.14 -2.96
C PHE A 28 10.64 12.81 -4.13
N SER A 29 11.10 14.01 -4.45
CA SER A 29 10.68 14.80 -5.60
C SER A 29 11.87 15.10 -6.53
N SER A 30 11.63 15.82 -7.63
CA SER A 30 12.65 16.07 -8.64
C SER A 30 13.81 16.93 -8.14
N VAL A 31 13.62 17.67 -7.05
CA VAL A 31 14.66 18.50 -6.43
C VAL A 31 15.54 17.72 -5.44
N ASP A 32 15.12 16.51 -5.06
CA ASP A 32 15.83 15.69 -4.09
C ASP A 32 16.88 14.81 -4.77
N THR A 33 18.11 14.87 -4.27
CA THR A 33 19.21 14.01 -4.75
C THR A 33 19.13 12.60 -4.19
N ASN A 34 18.51 12.43 -3.03
CA ASN A 34 18.36 11.13 -2.38
C ASN A 34 17.17 10.36 -2.96
N ARG A 35 17.46 9.29 -3.69
CA ARG A 35 16.48 8.43 -4.35
C ARG A 35 16.26 7.09 -3.66
N ALA A 36 16.66 6.97 -2.39
CA ALA A 36 16.63 5.71 -1.64
C ALA A 36 15.23 5.09 -1.54
N CYS A 37 14.14 5.86 -1.68
CA CYS A 37 12.78 5.33 -1.61
C CYS A 37 12.39 4.40 -2.78
N LEU A 38 13.17 4.41 -3.88
CA LEU A 38 12.96 3.50 -5.00
C LEU A 38 13.15 2.03 -4.60
N THR A 39 14.01 1.75 -3.63
CA THR A 39 14.29 0.41 -3.15
C THR A 39 13.98 0.28 -1.66
N ILE A 40 13.59 -0.93 -1.25
CA ILE A 40 13.37 -1.23 0.17
C ILE A 40 14.69 -1.72 0.77
N SER A 41 15.04 -1.15 1.91
CA SER A 41 16.20 -1.57 2.71
C SER A 41 15.84 -1.60 4.19
N ASN A 42 16.78 -2.03 5.02
CA ASN A 42 16.58 -2.04 6.48
C ASN A 42 16.41 -0.65 7.09
N SER A 43 16.82 0.42 6.39
CA SER A 43 16.64 1.80 6.84
C SER A 43 15.36 2.45 6.31
N THR A 44 14.59 1.77 5.45
CA THR A 44 13.31 2.31 4.97
C THR A 44 12.35 2.41 6.15
N ILE A 45 11.83 3.62 6.37
CA ILE A 45 10.92 3.91 7.48
C ILE A 45 9.65 3.06 7.32
N ARG A 46 9.20 2.50 8.45
CA ARG A 46 7.95 1.75 8.58
C ARG A 46 7.06 2.53 9.54
N VAL A 47 5.80 2.69 9.16
CA VAL A 47 4.82 3.40 9.97
C VAL A 47 3.67 2.47 10.31
N GLU A 48 3.15 2.62 11.53
CA GLU A 48 1.87 2.04 11.93
C GLU A 48 0.75 2.86 11.28
N CYS A 49 -0.05 2.21 10.46
CA CYS A 49 -1.16 2.81 9.75
C CYS A 49 -2.47 2.40 10.39
N SER A 50 -3.15 3.37 10.99
CA SER A 50 -4.56 3.23 11.39
C SER A 50 -5.52 3.17 10.20
N MET A 51 -4.97 3.16 8.97
CA MET A 51 -5.65 3.27 7.70
C MET A 51 -5.65 1.92 6.98
N THR A 52 -6.49 1.78 5.96
CA THR A 52 -6.75 0.48 5.31
C THR A 52 -5.73 0.09 4.24
N TYR A 53 -5.05 1.06 3.62
CA TYR A 53 -4.20 0.81 2.45
C TYR A 53 -2.77 1.31 2.64
N CYS A 54 -1.80 0.49 2.28
CA CYS A 54 -0.46 0.96 1.94
C CYS A 54 -0.44 1.41 0.47
N THR A 55 0.19 2.54 0.18
CA THR A 55 0.17 3.16 -1.16
C THR A 55 1.57 3.33 -1.74
N ILE A 56 1.63 3.35 -3.07
CA ILE A 56 2.76 3.84 -3.88
C ILE A 56 2.21 4.82 -4.91
N MET A 57 2.78 6.02 -4.97
CA MET A 57 2.62 6.93 -6.09
C MET A 57 3.96 7.09 -6.81
N ARG A 58 4.00 6.83 -8.11
CA ARG A 58 5.18 7.04 -8.95
C ARG A 58 4.81 7.98 -10.08
N GLN A 59 5.60 9.03 -10.28
CA GLN A 59 5.42 9.94 -11.40
C GLN A 59 6.67 9.95 -12.26
N GLU A 60 6.47 9.81 -13.57
CA GLU A 60 7.51 9.83 -14.58
C GLU A 60 7.26 10.96 -15.58
N LEU A 61 8.33 11.48 -16.16
CA LEU A 61 8.25 12.30 -17.37
C LEU A 61 7.84 11.44 -18.57
N ARG A 62 7.05 12.05 -19.46
CA ARG A 62 6.80 11.51 -20.80
C ARG A 62 7.94 11.81 -21.76
N ASP A 63 8.68 12.89 -21.50
CA ASP A 63 9.88 13.27 -22.25
C ASP A 63 10.90 13.97 -21.31
N PRO A 64 12.09 13.37 -21.09
CA PRO A 64 12.49 12.04 -21.54
C PRO A 64 11.65 10.94 -20.87
N ALA A 65 11.23 9.97 -21.66
CA ALA A 65 10.33 8.92 -21.18
C ALA A 65 10.98 8.05 -20.09
N GLY A 66 10.23 7.82 -19.00
CA GLY A 66 10.63 6.91 -17.92
C GLY A 66 11.52 7.54 -16.84
N GLU A 67 11.87 8.82 -16.98
CA GLU A 67 12.55 9.54 -15.91
C GLU A 67 11.59 9.76 -14.74
N ILE A 68 11.85 9.09 -13.62
CA ILE A 68 11.06 9.24 -12.40
C ILE A 68 11.32 10.63 -11.81
N VAL A 69 10.29 11.43 -11.61
CA VAL A 69 10.39 12.76 -11.00
C VAL A 69 9.81 12.83 -9.60
N SER A 70 8.95 11.88 -9.25
CA SER A 70 8.43 11.75 -7.89
C SER A 70 8.16 10.29 -7.57
N PHE A 71 8.43 9.92 -6.33
CA PHE A 71 8.09 8.61 -5.80
C PHE A 71 7.69 8.74 -4.34
N LEU A 72 6.55 8.18 -3.97
CA LEU A 72 6.02 8.21 -2.61
C LEU A 72 5.55 6.81 -2.23
N ARG A 73 5.90 6.37 -1.03
CA ARG A 73 5.29 5.26 -0.31
C ARG A 73 4.61 5.81 0.93
N GLY A 74 3.41 5.34 1.22
CA GLY A 74 2.66 5.81 2.38
C GLY A 74 1.51 4.89 2.74
N CYS A 75 0.53 5.45 3.45
CA CYS A 75 -0.73 4.79 3.73
C CYS A 75 -1.89 5.76 3.81
N GLU A 76 -3.04 5.29 3.35
CA GLU A 76 -4.23 6.11 3.13
C GLU A 76 -5.50 5.32 3.47
N GLY A 77 -6.50 5.99 4.04
CA GLY A 77 -7.77 5.35 4.39
C GLY A 77 -8.70 5.17 3.19
N SER A 78 -8.70 6.15 2.29
CA SER A 78 -9.53 6.21 1.09
C SER A 78 -8.74 6.87 -0.04
N PRO A 79 -7.76 6.18 -0.65
CA PRO A 79 -7.02 6.72 -1.78
C PRO A 79 -7.96 6.94 -2.96
N ASP A 80 -7.72 7.99 -3.75
CA ASP A 80 -8.51 8.30 -4.95
C ASP A 80 -8.44 7.15 -5.98
N PHE A 81 -7.32 6.43 -6.00
CA PHE A 81 -7.07 5.31 -6.90
C PHE A 81 -6.40 4.14 -6.18
N LEU A 82 -6.94 2.94 -6.35
CA LEU A 82 -6.33 1.71 -5.83
C LEU A 82 -5.27 1.13 -6.77
N ASN A 83 -5.55 1.08 -8.07
CA ASN A 83 -4.62 0.60 -9.10
C ASN A 83 -4.94 1.31 -10.41
N HIS A 84 -4.38 2.51 -10.60
CA HIS A 84 -4.68 3.36 -11.75
C HIS A 84 -3.41 3.99 -12.32
N GLU A 85 -3.49 4.41 -13.57
CA GLU A 85 -2.49 5.23 -14.23
C GLU A 85 -3.14 6.48 -14.84
N VAL A 86 -2.62 7.66 -14.52
CA VAL A 86 -3.09 8.93 -15.07
C VAL A 86 -1.97 9.53 -15.90
N THR A 87 -2.26 9.88 -17.15
CA THR A 87 -1.29 10.45 -18.08
C THR A 87 -1.77 11.82 -18.53
N ASP A 88 -0.91 12.83 -18.44
CA ASP A 88 -1.12 14.16 -18.99
C ASP A 88 -0.08 14.51 -20.08
N SER A 89 0.06 15.78 -20.45
CA SER A 89 1.02 16.19 -21.49
C SER A 89 2.48 15.98 -21.10
N ASN A 90 2.81 16.06 -19.81
CA ASN A 90 4.17 16.08 -19.28
C ASN A 90 4.50 14.81 -18.50
N PHE A 91 3.51 14.23 -17.81
CA PHE A 91 3.72 13.18 -16.82
C PHE A 91 2.87 11.94 -17.06
N ARG A 92 3.39 10.82 -16.58
CA ARG A 92 2.69 9.56 -16.36
C ARG A 92 2.76 9.23 -14.88
N THR A 93 1.61 9.17 -14.22
CA THR A 93 1.50 8.93 -12.78
C THR A 93 0.81 7.61 -12.51
N TYR A 94 1.45 6.75 -11.72
CA TYR A 94 0.96 5.46 -11.30
C TYR A 94 0.55 5.50 -9.83
N TYR A 95 -0.63 4.95 -9.53
CA TYR A 95 -1.18 4.80 -8.19
C TYR A 95 -1.37 3.33 -7.88
N ARG A 96 -0.78 2.83 -6.81
CA ARG A 96 -0.87 1.43 -6.37
C ARG A 96 -1.23 1.37 -4.90
N ALA A 97 -2.14 0.48 -4.54
CA ALA A 97 -2.60 0.27 -3.19
C ALA A 97 -2.70 -1.23 -2.87
N CYS A 98 -2.48 -1.57 -1.60
CA CYS A 98 -2.57 -2.93 -1.07
C CYS A 98 -2.90 -2.89 0.43
N THR A 99 -3.38 -3.99 1.00
CA THR A 99 -4.00 -4.02 2.34
C THR A 99 -3.30 -4.94 3.34
N THR A 100 -2.17 -5.55 2.97
CA THR A 100 -1.41 -6.45 3.84
C THR A 100 -0.17 -5.76 4.40
N ASP A 101 0.30 -6.23 5.55
CA ASP A 101 1.48 -5.67 6.22
C ASP A 101 2.69 -5.56 5.27
N LEU A 102 3.23 -4.34 5.20
CA LEU A 102 4.42 -3.96 4.45
C LEU A 102 4.36 -4.33 2.95
N CYS A 103 3.17 -4.35 2.35
CA CYS A 103 2.97 -4.81 0.98
C CYS A 103 3.45 -3.84 -0.10
N ASN A 104 3.61 -2.56 0.22
CA ASN A 104 3.99 -1.52 -0.73
C ASN A 104 5.50 -1.54 -1.02
N ILE A 105 6.01 -2.66 -1.54
CA ILE A 105 7.43 -2.91 -1.87
C ILE A 105 7.78 -2.77 -3.35
N GLY A 106 6.76 -2.77 -4.22
CA GLY A 106 6.95 -2.70 -5.68
C GLY A 106 7.58 -1.40 -6.17
N ASP A 107 7.81 -1.34 -7.48
CA ASP A 107 8.39 -0.20 -8.19
C ASP A 107 7.36 0.87 -8.59
N GLY A 108 6.11 0.72 -8.17
CA GLY A 108 5.00 1.63 -8.48
C GLY A 108 4.38 1.44 -9.87
N ILE A 109 4.97 0.65 -10.76
CA ILE A 109 4.40 0.40 -12.10
C ILE A 109 3.44 -0.78 -12.06
N GLN A 110 3.78 -1.86 -11.36
CA GLN A 110 2.93 -3.06 -11.35
C GLN A 110 1.92 -3.04 -10.20
N PRO A 111 0.71 -3.61 -10.39
CA PRO A 111 -0.24 -3.81 -9.30
C PRO A 111 0.41 -4.62 -8.18
N VAL A 112 0.16 -4.23 -6.94
CA VAL A 112 0.64 -4.97 -5.77
C VAL A 112 -0.36 -6.10 -5.52
N GLY A 113 0.01 -7.32 -5.93
CA GLY A 113 -0.81 -8.52 -5.71
C GLY A 113 -0.82 -8.98 -4.24
N ASP A 114 -1.97 -9.50 -3.81
CA ASP A 114 -2.32 -9.94 -2.45
C ASP A 114 -1.18 -10.66 -1.69
N GLY A 115 -0.37 -9.88 -0.97
CA GLY A 115 0.59 -10.39 0.01
C GLY A 115 1.81 -11.12 -0.52
N ASN A 116 2.02 -11.21 -1.84
CA ASN A 116 3.28 -11.73 -2.38
C ASN A 116 3.63 -11.07 -3.70
N LEU A 117 4.89 -10.64 -3.83
CA LEU A 117 5.47 -10.07 -5.04
C LEU A 117 5.05 -10.89 -6.27
N SER A 118 4.39 -10.26 -7.24
CA SER A 118 4.52 -10.69 -8.64
C SER A 118 5.45 -9.68 -9.31
N PRO A 119 6.77 -9.93 -9.30
CA PRO A 119 7.64 -9.23 -10.23
C PRO A 119 7.25 -9.67 -11.64
N TYR A 120 7.54 -8.83 -12.62
CA TYR A 120 7.57 -9.30 -13.99
C TYR A 120 8.55 -10.49 -14.10
N PRO A 121 8.17 -11.60 -14.77
CA PRO A 121 6.91 -11.79 -15.52
C PRO A 121 5.72 -12.34 -14.70
N MET A 122 4.51 -11.91 -15.09
CA MET A 122 3.23 -12.06 -14.36
C MET A 122 2.70 -13.49 -14.17
N TYR A 123 1.98 -13.68 -13.06
CA TYR A 123 1.16 -14.85 -12.72
C TYR A 123 -0.30 -14.73 -13.20
N ASN A 124 -0.93 -15.86 -13.52
CA ASN A 124 -2.23 -15.95 -14.22
C ASN A 124 -3.36 -16.36 -13.23
N GLY A 125 -3.91 -15.40 -12.48
CA GLY A 125 -5.02 -15.59 -11.53
C GLY A 125 -6.16 -14.59 -11.75
N THR A 126 -7.37 -14.90 -11.25
CA THR A 126 -8.59 -14.12 -11.51
C THR A 126 -8.58 -12.72 -10.90
N ASN A 127 -8.59 -11.73 -11.78
CA ASN A 127 -8.72 -10.30 -11.48
C ASN A 127 -10.04 -9.99 -10.76
N LEU A 128 -9.99 -9.25 -9.66
CA LEU A 128 -11.16 -8.58 -9.12
C LEU A 128 -11.37 -7.28 -9.91
N LEU A 129 -12.31 -7.31 -10.85
CA LEU A 129 -12.77 -6.11 -11.55
C LEU A 129 -13.57 -5.26 -10.55
N VAL A 130 -13.08 -4.07 -10.23
CA VAL A 130 -13.87 -3.05 -9.54
C VAL A 130 -14.45 -2.12 -10.61
N PRO A 131 -15.77 -1.89 -10.66
CA PRO A 131 -16.38 -1.00 -11.65
C PRO A 131 -15.86 0.43 -11.49
N GLY A 132 -15.34 1.00 -12.58
CA GLY A 132 -15.16 2.45 -12.70
C GLY A 132 -16.52 3.12 -12.80
N THR A 133 -16.67 4.26 -12.12
CA THR A 133 -17.85 5.13 -12.20
C THR A 133 -18.02 5.74 -13.59
#